data_AF-A0A359BLT7-F1
#
_entry.id   AF-A0A359BLT7-F1
#
_cell.length_a   1.000
_cell.length_b   1.000
_cell.length_c   1.000
_cell.angle_alpha   90.00
_cell.angle_beta   90.00
_cell.angle_gamma   90.00
#
_symmetry.space_group_name_H-M   'P 1'
#
loop_
_entity.id
_entity.type
_entity.pdbx_description
1 polymer ?
#
loop_
_entity_poly.entity_id
_entity_poly.type
_entity_poly.pdbx_seq_one_letter_code
_entity_poly.pdbx_strand_id
1 'polypeptide(L)'
;MTIRISGNNQIDGQNTNSINKCSFQSDIPPIFNFSLIQDDEKKDDIILQHMKETQAIEEKAEKYAKTRVNKSVQVAQQELKRGVKEEVKMVNGKYQGSNDSPRIALYKGRHDNNAWCSSFVNYACSASQGKGNLFGMDKTYAEHNNVINASASQAVRLGAEKNGILHDPRTKEGQKYKPKAGDLIVWTAQKGYGGHIGMVEKVNPDGSFTTIEGNTNDALKRRTYNSVTDATRPKNDNRKNNAVSENYNGTILTGFIDMEEYYKKENLGTLKKADKRGKFR
;
A
#
# COMPACT_ATOMS: atom_id res chain seq x y z
N MET A 1 -9.27 -8.10 -43.50
CA MET A 1 -9.67 -6.70 -43.21
C MET A 1 -8.77 -6.20 -42.10
N THR A 2 -7.80 -5.36 -42.45
CA THR A 2 -6.71 -4.93 -41.56
C THR A 2 -6.72 -3.41 -41.56
N ILE A 3 -7.02 -2.79 -40.43
CA ILE A 3 -7.02 -1.33 -40.30
C ILE A 3 -5.67 -0.95 -39.68
N ARG A 4 -4.81 -0.30 -40.48
CA ARG A 4 -3.62 0.42 -40.01
C ARG A 4 -3.99 1.89 -39.85
N ILE A 5 -3.73 2.46 -38.69
CA ILE A 5 -3.81 3.90 -38.45
C ILE A 5 -2.36 4.39 -38.34
N SER A 6 -1.91 5.18 -39.31
CA SER A 6 -0.67 5.94 -39.25
C SER A 6 -1.01 7.42 -39.06
N GLY A 7 -0.65 7.98 -37.91
CA GLY A 7 -0.71 9.42 -37.66
C GLY A 7 0.67 10.03 -37.75
N ASN A 8 0.91 10.87 -38.76
CA ASN A 8 2.00 11.84 -38.78
C ASN A 8 1.45 13.16 -38.23
N ASN A 9 2.06 13.69 -37.16
CA ASN A 9 1.79 15.05 -36.69
C ASN A 9 2.95 15.95 -37.15
N GLN A 10 2.65 16.85 -38.07
CA GLN A 10 3.45 18.05 -38.33
C GLN A 10 2.63 19.23 -37.80
N ILE A 11 3.22 19.96 -36.87
CA ILE A 11 2.66 21.17 -36.28
C ILE A 11 3.13 22.33 -37.15
N ASP A 12 2.19 23.08 -37.71
CA ASP A 12 2.40 24.50 -37.99
C ASP A 12 1.07 25.23 -37.82
N GLY A 13 1.15 26.36 -37.12
CA GLY A 13 -0.01 27.17 -36.78
C GLY A 13 -0.48 28.01 -37.97
N GLN A 14 -1.77 28.33 -37.98
CA GLN A 14 -2.26 29.70 -37.99
C GLN A 14 -3.78 29.73 -37.85
N ASN A 15 -4.20 30.80 -37.21
CA ASN A 15 -5.52 31.13 -36.72
C ASN A 15 -6.33 31.79 -37.84
N THR A 16 -7.45 31.21 -38.29
CA THR A 16 -8.57 31.98 -38.88
C THR A 16 -9.92 31.29 -38.62
N ASN A 17 -10.86 32.08 -38.13
CA ASN A 17 -12.27 31.75 -37.96
C ASN A 17 -12.93 31.44 -39.32
N SER A 18 -13.46 30.24 -39.47
CA SER A 18 -14.52 29.95 -40.43
C SER A 18 -15.49 28.94 -39.84
N ILE A 19 -16.72 29.40 -39.57
CA ILE A 19 -17.84 28.56 -39.16
C ILE A 19 -18.34 27.86 -40.42
N ASN A 20 -17.80 26.68 -40.71
CA ASN A 20 -18.37 25.78 -41.69
C ASN A 20 -19.58 25.06 -41.07
N LYS A 21 -20.78 25.43 -41.52
CA LYS A 21 -22.00 24.64 -41.30
C LYS A 21 -21.86 23.29 -42.02
N CYS A 22 -21.41 22.28 -41.29
CA CYS A 22 -21.53 20.89 -41.70
C CYS A 22 -22.99 20.46 -41.51
N SER A 23 -23.73 20.31 -42.60
CA SER A 23 -25.02 19.62 -42.61
C SER A 23 -24.76 18.12 -42.46
N PHE A 24 -24.97 17.60 -41.24
CA PHE A 24 -25.08 16.16 -41.01
C PHE A 24 -26.40 15.66 -41.60
N GLN A 25 -26.34 15.00 -42.76
CA GLN A 25 -27.38 14.05 -43.14
C GLN A 25 -27.20 12.82 -42.25
N SER A 26 -28.11 12.67 -41.29
CA SER A 26 -28.18 11.48 -40.45
C SER A 26 -28.82 10.36 -41.25
N ASP A 27 -28.01 9.54 -41.91
CA ASP A 27 -28.42 8.21 -42.38
C ASP A 27 -28.60 7.33 -41.14
N ILE A 28 -29.73 7.51 -40.44
CA ILE A 28 -30.17 6.62 -39.38
C ILE A 28 -30.84 5.43 -40.08
N PRO A 29 -30.23 4.23 -40.07
CA PRO A 29 -30.91 3.05 -40.58
C PRO A 29 -32.20 2.83 -39.79
N PRO A 30 -33.25 2.25 -40.41
CA PRO A 30 -34.54 2.04 -39.77
C PRO A 30 -34.34 1.35 -38.43
N ILE A 31 -34.87 2.01 -37.40
CA ILE A 31 -34.94 1.52 -36.02
C ILE A 31 -35.47 0.10 -36.09
N PHE A 32 -34.61 -0.87 -35.77
CA PHE A 32 -35.05 -2.23 -35.49
C PHE A 32 -36.09 -2.12 -34.39
N ASN A 33 -37.34 -2.34 -34.77
CA ASN A 33 -38.46 -2.46 -33.85
C ASN A 33 -38.24 -3.79 -33.10
N PHE A 34 -37.35 -3.75 -32.10
CA PHE A 34 -37.26 -4.80 -31.11
C PHE A 34 -38.62 -4.81 -30.45
N SER A 35 -39.38 -5.87 -30.72
CA SER A 35 -40.51 -6.29 -29.92
C SER A 35 -40.01 -6.51 -28.49
N LEU A 36 -39.90 -5.41 -27.75
CA LEU A 36 -39.79 -5.37 -26.30
C LEU A 36 -41.17 -5.75 -25.79
N ILE A 37 -41.26 -6.92 -25.18
CA ILE A 37 -42.12 -7.33 -24.05
C ILE A 37 -42.31 -8.85 -24.16
N GLN A 38 -42.28 -9.52 -23.00
CA GLN A 38 -42.35 -10.98 -22.71
C GLN A 38 -40.95 -11.60 -22.55
N ASP A 39 -40.32 -11.67 -21.38
CA ASP A 39 -40.85 -11.92 -20.04
C ASP A 39 -40.13 -11.04 -19.00
N ASP A 40 -40.85 -10.15 -18.31
CA ASP A 40 -40.26 -9.37 -17.22
C ASP A 40 -39.85 -10.29 -16.03
N GLU A 41 -40.53 -11.43 -15.84
CA GLU A 41 -40.12 -12.45 -14.87
C GLU A 41 -38.73 -13.03 -15.14
N LYS A 42 -38.34 -13.23 -16.42
CA LYS A 42 -37.00 -13.73 -16.76
C LYS A 42 -35.91 -12.69 -16.49
N LYS A 43 -36.23 -11.39 -16.54
CA LYS A 43 -35.26 -10.33 -16.21
C LYS A 43 -34.95 -10.31 -14.72
N ASP A 44 -35.98 -10.45 -13.88
CA ASP A 44 -35.83 -10.46 -12.43
C ASP A 44 -35.00 -11.66 -11.96
N ASP A 45 -35.21 -12.84 -12.56
CA ASP A 45 -34.40 -14.03 -12.27
C ASP A 45 -32.92 -13.84 -12.65
N ILE A 46 -32.64 -13.22 -13.80
CA ILE A 46 -31.26 -12.92 -14.24
C ILE A 46 -30.59 -11.92 -13.30
N ILE A 47 -31.31 -10.86 -12.90
CA ILE A 47 -30.79 -9.85 -11.96
C ILE A 47 -30.50 -10.51 -10.60
N LEU A 48 -31.42 -11.31 -10.09
CA LEU A 48 -31.27 -12.00 -8.81
C LEU A 48 -30.09 -12.99 -8.84
N GLN A 49 -29.91 -13.72 -9.94
CA GLN A 49 -28.78 -14.62 -10.11
C GLN A 49 -27.44 -13.85 -10.13
N HIS A 50 -27.37 -12.74 -10.87
CA HIS A 50 -26.16 -11.91 -10.92
C HIS A 50 -25.81 -11.29 -9.56
N MET A 51 -26.82 -10.87 -8.79
CA MET A 51 -26.64 -10.37 -7.42
C MET A 51 -26.05 -11.46 -6.51
N LYS A 52 -26.58 -12.68 -6.57
CA LYS A 52 -26.06 -13.82 -5.79
C LYS A 52 -24.63 -14.16 -6.15
N GLU A 53 -24.29 -14.16 -7.44
CA GLU A 53 -22.92 -14.41 -7.92
C GLU A 53 -21.97 -13.31 -7.45
N THR A 54 -22.38 -12.05 -7.53
CA THR A 54 -21.58 -10.90 -7.06
C THR A 54 -21.32 -11.01 -5.56
N GLN A 55 -22.36 -11.30 -4.76
CA GLN A 55 -22.22 -11.49 -3.32
C GLN A 55 -21.25 -12.64 -2.99
N ALA A 56 -21.36 -13.78 -3.68
CA ALA A 56 -20.47 -14.92 -3.47
C ALA A 56 -19.00 -14.58 -3.80
N ILE A 57 -18.75 -13.78 -4.84
CA ILE A 57 -17.41 -13.28 -5.19
C ILE A 57 -16.87 -12.37 -4.09
N GLU A 58 -17.69 -11.46 -3.56
CA GLU A 58 -17.30 -10.55 -2.48
C GLU A 58 -16.98 -11.28 -1.18
N GLU A 59 -17.82 -12.23 -0.77
CA GLU A 59 -17.60 -13.06 0.43
C GLU A 59 -16.32 -13.88 0.30
N LYS A 60 -16.05 -14.45 -0.88
CA LYS A 60 -14.79 -15.15 -1.16
C LYS A 60 -13.59 -14.22 -1.05
N ALA A 61 -13.69 -13.00 -1.57
CA ALA A 61 -12.63 -12.01 -1.50
C ALA A 61 -12.36 -11.53 -0.07
N GLU A 62 -13.40 -11.37 0.74
CA GLU A 62 -13.27 -11.01 2.16
C GLU A 62 -12.62 -12.14 2.97
N LYS A 63 -13.04 -13.39 2.77
CA LYS A 63 -12.41 -14.55 3.39
C LYS A 63 -10.93 -14.67 3.00
N TYR A 64 -10.62 -14.44 1.74
CA TYR A 64 -9.23 -14.36 1.26
C TYR A 64 -8.45 -13.27 2.00
N ALA A 65 -9.01 -12.06 2.09
CA ALA A 65 -8.38 -10.93 2.75
C ALA A 65 -8.05 -11.21 4.22
N LYS A 66 -9.04 -11.65 5.01
CA LYS A 66 -8.84 -12.00 6.44
C LYS A 66 -7.77 -13.06 6.63
N THR A 67 -7.74 -14.08 5.77
CA THR A 67 -6.72 -15.13 5.81
C THR A 67 -5.32 -14.55 5.59
N ARG A 68 -5.16 -13.63 4.63
CA ARG A 68 -3.87 -13.00 4.33
C ARG A 68 -3.42 -12.06 5.44
N VAL A 69 -4.31 -11.22 5.97
CA VAL A 69 -4.04 -10.33 7.12
C VAL A 69 -3.51 -11.15 8.31
N ASN A 70 -4.23 -12.20 8.71
CA ASN A 70 -3.82 -13.07 9.81
C ASN A 70 -2.45 -13.69 9.58
N LYS A 71 -2.18 -14.17 8.37
CA LYS A 71 -0.87 -14.74 8.02
C LYS A 71 0.25 -13.69 8.02
N SER A 72 -0.01 -12.45 7.60
CA SER A 72 0.97 -11.35 7.68
C SER A 72 1.36 -11.07 9.13
N VAL A 73 0.38 -10.97 10.03
CA VAL A 73 0.62 -10.78 11.47
C VAL A 73 1.41 -11.96 12.06
N GLN A 74 1.04 -13.20 11.71
CA GLN A 74 1.78 -14.38 12.16
C GLN A 74 3.24 -14.38 11.70
N VAL A 75 3.53 -13.98 10.46
CA VAL A 75 4.92 -13.86 9.97
C VAL A 75 5.67 -12.79 10.77
N ALA A 76 5.07 -11.62 11.00
CA ALA A 76 5.68 -10.56 11.82
C ALA A 76 5.98 -11.04 13.26
N GLN A 77 5.06 -11.78 13.88
CA GLN A 77 5.24 -12.37 15.20
C GLN A 77 6.36 -13.42 15.23
N GLN A 78 6.47 -14.24 14.19
CA GLN A 78 7.55 -15.22 14.07
C GLN A 78 8.92 -14.53 13.95
N GLU A 79 9.04 -13.47 13.15
CA GLU A 79 10.29 -12.68 13.09
C GLU A 79 10.61 -12.04 14.44
N LEU A 80 9.60 -11.54 15.16
CA LEU A 80 9.82 -10.97 16.48
C LEU A 80 10.35 -12.03 17.46
N LYS A 81 9.78 -13.24 17.44
CA LYS A 81 10.21 -14.37 18.27
C LYS A 81 11.65 -14.80 17.96
N ARG A 82 12.12 -14.64 16.71
CA ARG A 82 13.51 -14.91 16.32
C ARG A 82 14.51 -13.90 16.90
N GLY A 83 14.04 -12.79 17.48
CA GLY A 83 14.91 -11.77 18.08
C GLY A 83 15.73 -11.01 17.03
N VAL A 84 15.13 -10.72 15.87
CA VAL A 84 15.82 -10.09 14.75
C VAL A 84 16.34 -8.73 15.15
N LYS A 85 17.66 -8.56 14.98
CA LYS A 85 18.41 -7.34 15.24
C LYS A 85 19.48 -7.15 14.19
N GLU A 86 19.92 -5.92 14.04
CA GLU A 86 21.07 -5.56 13.24
C GLU A 86 22.35 -6.08 13.88
N GLU A 87 23.35 -6.27 13.04
CA GLU A 87 24.72 -6.32 13.50
C GLU A 87 25.14 -4.94 14.01
N VAL A 88 26.07 -4.94 14.96
CA VAL A 88 26.56 -3.69 15.54
C VAL A 88 27.91 -3.38 14.94
N LYS A 89 28.09 -2.16 14.44
CA LYS A 89 29.38 -1.66 13.92
C LYS A 89 29.93 -0.56 14.81
N MET A 90 31.26 -0.51 14.91
CA MET A 90 31.97 0.60 15.57
C MET A 90 32.16 1.74 14.57
N VAL A 91 31.59 2.90 14.85
CA VAL A 91 31.72 4.13 14.05
C VAL A 91 32.13 5.26 14.98
N ASN A 92 33.30 5.86 14.74
CA ASN A 92 33.85 6.94 15.56
C ASN A 92 33.86 6.63 17.07
N GLY A 93 34.27 5.42 17.44
CA GLY A 93 34.35 4.97 18.83
C GLY A 93 32.99 4.67 19.49
N LYS A 94 31.89 4.66 18.72
CA LYS A 94 30.54 4.34 19.21
C LYS A 94 29.95 3.15 18.46
N TYR A 95 29.29 2.26 19.21
CA TYR A 95 28.50 1.18 18.65
C TYR A 95 27.22 1.75 18.02
N GLN A 96 26.97 1.40 16.76
CA GLN A 96 25.79 1.80 15.98
C GLN A 96 25.22 0.58 15.24
N GLY A 97 23.91 0.58 14.99
CA GLY A 97 23.28 -0.39 14.10
C GLY A 97 23.86 -0.33 12.68
N SER A 98 24.06 -1.49 12.06
CA SER A 98 24.57 -1.61 10.70
C SER A 98 23.50 -1.43 9.63
N ASN A 99 22.21 -1.40 9.99
CA ASN A 99 21.07 -1.60 9.10
C ASN A 99 21.13 -2.94 8.31
N ASP A 100 21.89 -3.91 8.81
CA ASP A 100 22.14 -5.18 8.13
C ASP A 100 22.31 -6.35 9.11
N SER A 101 21.93 -7.53 8.66
CA SER A 101 22.20 -8.84 9.27
C SER A 101 21.74 -9.91 8.29
N PRO A 102 22.20 -11.17 8.39
CA PRO A 102 21.75 -12.23 7.49
C PRO A 102 20.22 -12.36 7.40
N ARG A 103 19.50 -12.09 8.50
CA ARG A 103 18.03 -12.09 8.51
C ARG A 103 17.44 -10.84 7.86
N ILE A 104 18.00 -9.66 8.14
CA ILE A 104 17.53 -8.38 7.57
C ILE A 104 17.74 -8.35 6.05
N ALA A 105 18.82 -8.96 5.56
CA ALA A 105 19.07 -9.12 4.13
C ALA A 105 17.96 -9.90 3.41
N LEU A 106 17.28 -10.85 4.08
CA LEU A 106 16.11 -11.53 3.51
C LEU A 106 14.93 -10.58 3.29
N TYR A 107 14.80 -9.53 4.09
CA TYR A 107 13.73 -8.55 3.95
C TYR A 107 14.05 -7.54 2.85
N LYS A 108 15.32 -7.12 2.79
CA LYS A 108 15.80 -6.09 1.87
C LYS A 108 16.10 -6.64 0.47
N GLY A 109 16.37 -7.93 0.35
CA GLY A 109 16.85 -8.57 -0.87
C GLY A 109 18.29 -8.20 -1.25
N ARG A 110 19.03 -7.48 -0.39
CA ARG A 110 20.46 -7.15 -0.55
C ARG A 110 21.08 -6.70 0.78
N HIS A 111 22.40 -6.75 0.85
CA HIS A 111 23.22 -6.20 1.93
C HIS A 111 23.57 -4.74 1.65
N ASP A 112 23.07 -3.81 2.45
CA ASP A 112 23.43 -2.39 2.40
C ASP A 112 23.09 -1.68 3.72
N ASN A 113 23.43 -0.40 3.85
CA ASN A 113 23.14 0.39 5.07
C ASN A 113 21.75 1.07 5.07
N ASN A 114 20.87 0.65 4.15
CA ASN A 114 19.44 0.95 4.02
C ASN A 114 18.59 0.75 5.29
N ALA A 115 17.87 1.75 5.79
CA ALA A 115 16.79 1.51 6.75
C ALA A 115 15.81 0.44 6.24
N TRP A 116 15.38 -0.47 7.11
CA TRP A 116 14.71 -1.72 6.70
C TRP A 116 13.30 -1.90 7.27
N CYS A 117 12.74 -0.90 7.96
CA CYS A 117 11.39 -0.97 8.54
C CYS A 117 10.32 -1.31 7.50
N SER A 118 10.39 -0.68 6.32
CA SER A 118 9.43 -0.90 5.24
C SER A 118 9.68 -2.21 4.51
N SER A 119 10.95 -2.61 4.35
CA SER A 119 11.32 -3.92 3.81
C SER A 119 10.78 -5.06 4.68
N PHE A 120 10.83 -4.94 6.01
CA PHE A 120 10.25 -5.91 6.93
C PHE A 120 8.73 -6.05 6.75
N VAL A 121 8.00 -4.93 6.74
CA VAL A 121 6.55 -4.97 6.56
C VAL A 121 6.18 -5.55 5.18
N ASN A 122 6.92 -5.16 4.14
CA ASN A 122 6.78 -5.74 2.81
C ASN A 122 7.02 -7.26 2.84
N TYR A 123 8.07 -7.73 3.50
CA TYR A 123 8.37 -9.15 3.68
C TYR A 123 7.22 -9.90 4.35
N ALA A 124 6.70 -9.39 5.48
CA ALA A 124 5.60 -10.00 6.21
C ALA A 124 4.33 -10.11 5.34
N CYS A 125 3.97 -9.02 4.64
CA CYS A 125 2.82 -8.98 3.75
C CYS A 125 3.01 -9.79 2.45
N SER A 126 4.25 -9.97 1.99
CA SER A 126 4.61 -10.74 0.79
C SER A 126 4.62 -12.23 1.06
N ALA A 127 5.20 -12.64 2.19
CA ALA A 127 5.21 -14.02 2.66
C ALA A 127 3.78 -14.54 2.88
N SER A 128 2.85 -13.67 3.28
CA SER A 128 1.44 -14.04 3.41
C SER A 128 0.80 -14.34 2.05
N GLN A 129 1.13 -13.59 1.00
CA GLN A 129 0.61 -13.74 -0.37
C GLN A 129 1.25 -14.91 -1.14
N GLY A 130 2.50 -15.26 -0.83
CA GLY A 130 3.35 -16.05 -1.72
C GLY A 130 3.83 -15.25 -2.94
N LYS A 131 3.61 -13.93 -2.93
CA LYS A 131 4.03 -12.97 -3.96
C LYS A 131 5.14 -12.10 -3.40
N GLY A 132 6.01 -11.59 -4.26
CA GLY A 132 7.18 -10.83 -3.85
C GLY A 132 6.96 -9.36 -3.49
N ASN A 133 5.73 -8.85 -3.44
CA ASN A 133 5.52 -7.41 -3.32
C ASN A 133 4.21 -6.96 -2.69
N LEU A 134 4.28 -5.85 -1.95
CA LEU A 134 3.17 -5.01 -1.55
C LEU A 134 2.92 -3.94 -2.64
N PHE A 135 1.69 -3.77 -3.10
CA PHE A 135 1.31 -2.86 -4.20
C PHE A 135 2.01 -3.10 -5.55
N GLY A 136 2.58 -4.28 -5.79
CA GLY A 136 3.41 -4.52 -6.98
C GLY A 136 4.80 -3.89 -6.90
N MET A 137 5.18 -3.32 -5.75
CA MET A 137 6.53 -2.80 -5.49
C MET A 137 7.46 -3.95 -5.14
N ASP A 138 8.28 -4.38 -6.11
CA ASP A 138 9.09 -5.60 -6.07
C ASP A 138 9.93 -5.78 -4.78
N LYS A 139 10.19 -7.06 -4.45
CA LYS A 139 11.17 -7.56 -3.46
C LYS A 139 12.57 -7.01 -3.75
N THR A 140 12.85 -6.69 -5.00
CA THR A 140 14.14 -6.19 -5.44
C THR A 140 14.27 -4.70 -5.12
N TYR A 141 14.84 -4.43 -3.96
CA TYR A 141 15.57 -3.18 -3.73
C TYR A 141 16.67 -2.97 -4.80
N ALA A 142 17.09 -4.04 -5.49
CA ALA A 142 18.39 -4.15 -6.15
C ALA A 142 18.47 -3.79 -7.65
N GLU A 143 17.46 -4.07 -8.49
CA GLU A 143 17.72 -4.06 -9.95
C GLU A 143 17.52 -2.69 -10.64
N HIS A 144 16.76 -1.76 -10.07
CA HIS A 144 16.26 -0.63 -10.88
C HIS A 144 16.52 0.79 -10.39
N ASN A 145 17.22 1.01 -9.26
CA ASN A 145 17.65 2.35 -8.81
C ASN A 145 16.56 3.46 -8.86
N ASN A 146 15.28 3.08 -8.82
CA ASN A 146 14.14 3.96 -9.05
C ASN A 146 13.42 4.28 -7.73
N VAL A 147 13.02 5.55 -7.61
CA VAL A 147 12.71 6.29 -6.38
C VAL A 147 11.47 5.81 -5.61
N ILE A 148 10.69 4.86 -6.14
CA ILE A 148 9.43 4.43 -5.52
C ILE A 148 9.56 2.96 -5.12
N ASN A 149 9.99 2.76 -3.87
CA ASN A 149 10.38 1.48 -3.34
C ASN A 149 9.52 1.11 -2.12
N ALA A 150 9.12 -0.16 -1.99
CA ALA A 150 8.53 -0.68 -0.74
C ALA A 150 9.46 -0.55 0.47
N SER A 151 10.73 -0.18 0.26
CA SER A 151 11.72 0.17 1.28
C SER A 151 11.56 1.60 1.83
N ALA A 152 10.71 2.42 1.24
CA ALA A 152 10.35 3.75 1.73
C ALA A 152 8.89 3.78 2.16
N SER A 153 8.63 4.10 3.43
CA SER A 153 7.27 4.17 3.98
C SER A 153 6.38 5.16 3.22
N GLN A 154 6.96 6.24 2.67
CA GLN A 154 6.29 7.20 1.81
C GLN A 154 5.71 6.57 0.53
N ALA A 155 6.44 5.66 -0.13
CA ALA A 155 5.96 5.00 -1.35
C ALA A 155 4.79 4.06 -1.04
N VAL A 156 4.88 3.33 0.08
CA VAL A 156 3.79 2.50 0.59
C VAL A 156 2.54 3.35 0.89
N ARG A 157 2.72 4.51 1.54
CA ARG A 157 1.65 5.47 1.81
C ARG A 157 0.97 5.95 0.52
N LEU A 158 1.75 6.39 -0.47
CA LEU A 158 1.23 6.89 -1.75
C LEU A 158 0.47 5.81 -2.54
N GLY A 159 0.97 4.57 -2.50
CA GLY A 159 0.28 3.43 -3.10
C GLY A 159 -1.07 3.14 -2.44
N ALA A 160 -1.13 3.20 -1.11
CA ALA A 160 -2.37 3.05 -0.35
C ALA A 160 -3.37 4.19 -0.63
N GLU A 161 -2.88 5.43 -0.66
CA GLU A 161 -3.67 6.63 -0.97
C GLU A 161 -4.34 6.51 -2.34
N LYS A 162 -3.57 6.15 -3.37
CA LYS A 162 -4.11 6.01 -4.73
C LYS A 162 -5.13 4.89 -4.88
N ASN A 163 -5.02 3.86 -4.05
CA ASN A 163 -5.97 2.75 -4.00
C ASN A 163 -7.17 3.02 -3.08
N GLY A 164 -7.23 4.19 -2.44
CA GLY A 164 -8.33 4.56 -1.55
C GLY A 164 -8.43 3.68 -0.31
N ILE A 165 -7.29 3.23 0.22
CA ILE A 165 -7.18 2.37 1.40
C ILE A 165 -6.29 2.97 2.50
N LEU A 166 -5.89 4.23 2.33
CA LEU A 166 -5.20 5.01 3.35
C LEU A 166 -6.23 5.79 4.18
N HIS A 167 -6.14 5.64 5.50
CA HIS A 167 -6.92 6.40 6.47
C HIS A 167 -6.00 7.37 7.22
N ASP A 168 -6.03 8.65 6.84
CA ASP A 168 -5.21 9.69 7.46
C ASP A 168 -5.90 10.27 8.72
N PRO A 169 -5.42 9.99 9.94
CA PRO A 169 -6.07 10.41 11.19
C PRO A 169 -6.05 11.93 11.42
N ARG A 170 -5.41 12.71 10.52
CA ARG A 170 -5.44 14.18 10.53
C ARG A 170 -6.67 14.74 9.81
N THR A 171 -7.36 13.90 9.04
CA THR A 171 -8.60 14.24 8.32
C THR A 171 -9.84 13.79 9.11
N LYS A 172 -10.99 14.45 8.89
CA LYS A 172 -12.25 14.07 9.57
C LYS A 172 -12.67 12.63 9.24
N GLU A 173 -12.48 12.20 8.00
CA GLU A 173 -12.79 10.85 7.54
C GLU A 173 -11.85 9.82 8.17
N GLY A 174 -10.54 10.07 8.20
CA GLY A 174 -9.59 9.15 8.81
C GLY A 174 -9.71 9.06 10.32
N GLN A 175 -10.20 10.10 11.01
CA GLN A 175 -10.52 10.03 12.45
C GLN A 175 -11.64 9.04 12.78
N LYS A 176 -12.50 8.70 11.81
CA LYS A 176 -13.55 7.68 11.98
C LYS A 176 -12.99 6.26 11.87
N TYR A 177 -11.80 6.11 11.26
CA TYR A 177 -11.18 4.80 11.09
C TYR A 177 -10.64 4.28 12.42
N LYS A 178 -10.98 3.04 12.74
CA LYS A 178 -10.43 2.32 13.88
C LYS A 178 -9.43 1.30 13.34
N PRO A 179 -8.14 1.40 13.71
CA PRO A 179 -7.17 0.41 13.26
C PRO A 179 -7.56 -0.99 13.74
N LYS A 180 -7.14 -1.99 12.99
CA LYS A 180 -7.33 -3.42 13.28
C LYS A 180 -6.03 -4.18 13.12
N ALA A 181 -6.00 -5.40 13.65
CA ALA A 181 -4.83 -6.26 13.52
C ALA A 181 -4.50 -6.48 12.03
N GLY A 182 -3.21 -6.35 11.71
CA GLY A 182 -2.61 -6.49 10.38
C GLY A 182 -2.66 -5.24 9.50
N ASP A 183 -3.32 -4.15 9.92
CA ASP A 183 -3.14 -2.85 9.28
C ASP A 183 -1.68 -2.39 9.35
N LEU A 184 -1.28 -1.55 8.40
CA LEU A 184 0.02 -0.88 8.47
C LEU A 184 -0.15 0.50 9.05
N ILE A 185 0.70 0.86 10.01
CA ILE A 185 0.79 2.21 10.54
C ILE A 185 1.98 2.92 9.92
N VAL A 186 1.77 4.12 9.37
CA VAL A 186 2.78 4.81 8.57
C VAL A 186 3.06 6.20 9.13
N TRP A 187 4.35 6.46 9.38
CA TRP A 187 4.88 7.79 9.69
C TRP A 187 5.73 8.27 8.54
N THR A 188 5.56 9.54 8.16
CA THR A 188 6.37 10.15 7.10
C THR A 188 6.86 11.51 7.57
N ALA A 189 8.04 11.90 7.08
CA ALA A 189 8.60 13.21 7.34
C ALA A 189 7.67 14.29 6.77
N GLN A 190 7.56 15.43 7.48
CA GLN A 190 6.86 16.60 6.95
C GLN A 190 7.57 17.20 5.73
N LYS A 191 8.89 16.99 5.62
CA LYS A 191 9.75 17.43 4.51
C LYS A 191 10.80 16.35 4.21
N GLY A 192 11.03 16.05 2.93
CA GLY A 192 12.09 15.13 2.48
C GLY A 192 11.70 13.65 2.38
N TYR A 193 12.71 12.80 2.16
CA TYR A 193 12.59 11.35 2.00
C TYR A 193 12.91 10.67 3.33
N GLY A 194 11.92 10.49 4.20
CA GLY A 194 12.10 9.85 5.49
C GLY A 194 10.77 9.42 6.09
N GLY A 195 10.80 8.39 6.92
CA GLY A 195 9.60 7.86 7.56
C GLY A 195 9.82 6.50 8.20
N HIS A 196 8.76 6.01 8.83
CA HIS A 196 8.72 4.73 9.49
C HIS A 196 7.42 4.01 9.17
N ILE A 197 7.41 2.69 9.30
CA ILE A 197 6.21 1.89 9.13
C ILE A 197 6.25 0.70 10.07
N GLY A 198 5.08 0.36 10.59
CA GLY A 198 4.85 -0.79 11.44
C GLY A 198 3.64 -1.58 11.00
N MET A 199 3.48 -2.76 11.57
CA MET A 199 2.26 -3.57 11.45
C MET A 199 1.53 -3.55 12.77
N VAL A 200 0.23 -3.24 12.77
CA VAL A 200 -0.62 -3.37 13.94
C VAL A 200 -0.75 -4.86 14.27
N GLU A 201 -0.28 -5.28 15.44
CA GLU A 201 -0.37 -6.66 15.90
C GLU A 201 -1.76 -6.96 16.49
N LYS A 202 -2.25 -6.04 17.33
CA LYS A 202 -3.54 -6.16 18.01
C LYS A 202 -4.05 -4.79 18.44
N VAL A 203 -5.37 -4.68 18.55
CA VAL A 203 -6.07 -3.52 19.11
C VAL A 203 -6.88 -4.00 20.30
N ASN A 204 -6.73 -3.33 21.44
CA ASN A 204 -7.42 -3.64 22.67
C ASN A 204 -8.80 -2.94 22.70
N PRO A 205 -9.75 -3.39 23.54
CA PRO A 205 -11.08 -2.79 23.63
C PRO A 205 -11.10 -1.30 24.03
N ASP A 206 -10.08 -0.84 24.76
CA ASP A 206 -9.91 0.56 25.18
C ASP A 206 -9.38 1.49 24.08
N GLY A 207 -9.11 0.95 22.88
CA GLY A 207 -8.56 1.70 21.75
C GLY A 207 -7.04 1.84 21.77
N SER A 208 -6.36 1.33 22.80
CA SER A 208 -4.91 1.14 22.76
C SER A 208 -4.56 0.02 21.79
N PHE A 209 -3.36 0.05 21.23
CA PHE A 209 -2.93 -0.96 20.28
C PHE A 209 -1.43 -1.23 20.36
N THR A 210 -1.05 -2.38 19.82
CA THR A 210 0.32 -2.85 19.78
C THR A 210 0.76 -3.02 18.33
N THR A 211 2.01 -2.67 18.04
CA THR A 211 2.62 -2.79 16.72
C THR A 211 3.87 -3.68 16.79
N ILE A 212 4.23 -4.26 15.65
CA ILE A 212 5.54 -4.87 15.39
C ILE A 212 6.25 -4.01 14.34
N GLU A 213 7.43 -3.53 14.69
CA GLU A 213 8.16 -2.53 13.93
C GLU A 213 9.59 -2.98 13.71
N GLY A 214 10.05 -2.94 12.46
CA GLY A 214 11.45 -3.17 12.11
C GLY A 214 12.26 -1.88 12.22
N ASN A 215 13.57 -2.01 12.39
CA ASN A 215 14.48 -0.88 12.59
C ASN A 215 14.12 0.01 13.79
N THR A 216 13.46 -0.52 14.81
CA THR A 216 13.18 0.21 16.04
C THR A 216 14.27 -0.12 17.04
N ASN A 217 15.19 0.83 17.29
CA ASN A 217 16.44 0.60 18.02
C ASN A 217 17.26 -0.55 17.43
N ASP A 218 17.53 -0.47 16.13
CA ASP A 218 18.34 -1.46 15.39
C ASP A 218 17.79 -2.90 15.46
N ALA A 219 16.49 -3.05 15.71
CA ALA A 219 15.86 -4.36 15.93
C ALA A 219 14.39 -4.39 15.52
N LEU A 220 13.86 -5.61 15.45
CA LEU A 220 12.41 -5.81 15.44
C LEU A 220 11.89 -5.66 16.87
N LYS A 221 10.95 -4.75 17.09
CA LYS A 221 10.39 -4.49 18.42
C LYS A 221 8.89 -4.40 18.40
N ARG A 222 8.33 -4.76 19.55
CA ARG A 222 6.93 -4.50 19.89
C ARG A 222 6.82 -3.11 20.51
N ARG A 223 5.82 -2.34 20.09
CA ARG A 223 5.49 -1.04 20.71
C ARG A 223 4.01 -0.97 21.05
N THR A 224 3.70 -0.23 22.11
CA THR A 224 2.32 -0.01 22.57
C THR A 224 2.01 1.48 22.53
N TYR A 225 0.87 1.78 21.92
CA TYR A 225 0.29 3.10 21.81
C TYR A 225 -1.03 3.13 22.57
N ASN A 226 -1.21 4.14 23.42
CA ASN A 226 -2.40 4.27 24.24
C ASN A 226 -3.62 4.69 23.41
N SER A 227 -3.41 5.29 22.25
CA SER A 227 -4.45 5.71 21.30
C SER A 227 -3.83 6.08 19.95
N VAL A 228 -4.67 6.36 18.94
CA VAL A 228 -4.22 6.97 17.67
C VAL A 228 -3.54 8.31 17.91
N THR A 229 -4.03 9.10 18.87
CA THR A 229 -3.42 10.38 19.26
C THR A 229 -2.02 10.18 19.85
N ASP A 230 -1.81 9.19 20.71
CA ASP A 230 -0.47 8.82 21.23
C ASP A 230 0.49 8.42 20.11
N ALA A 231 -0.03 7.80 19.04
CA ALA A 231 0.77 7.41 17.89
C ALA A 231 1.11 8.56 16.92
N THR A 232 0.55 9.77 17.09
CA THR A 232 0.78 10.91 16.18
C THR A 232 2.24 11.32 16.11
N ARG A 233 2.96 11.21 17.23
CA ARG A 233 4.40 11.43 17.34
C ARG A 233 5.01 10.17 17.96
N PRO A 234 5.59 9.28 17.15
CA PRO A 234 6.12 8.04 17.66
C PRO A 234 7.19 8.33 18.71
N LYS A 235 7.16 7.57 19.81
CA LYS A 235 8.07 7.76 20.94
C LYS A 235 9.50 7.60 20.44
N ASN A 236 10.33 8.64 20.56
CA ASN A 236 11.76 8.48 20.39
C ASN A 236 12.23 7.59 21.54
N ASP A 237 12.83 6.45 21.21
CA ASP A 237 13.54 5.69 22.23
C ASP A 237 14.75 6.54 22.59
N ASN A 238 14.80 7.03 23.83
CA ASN A 238 15.86 7.87 24.37
C ASN A 238 17.21 7.14 24.27
N ARG A 239 17.87 7.18 23.11
CA ARG A 239 19.31 6.97 23.02
C ARG A 239 19.94 8.13 23.77
N LYS A 240 20.38 7.88 25.01
CA LYS A 240 20.96 8.86 25.93
C LYS A 240 22.17 9.66 25.40
N ASN A 241 22.65 9.44 24.18
CA ASN A 241 23.93 9.97 23.72
C ASN A 241 23.92 10.46 22.26
N ASN A 242 23.23 11.57 21.93
CA ASN A 242 23.44 12.44 20.74
C ASN A 242 23.69 11.79 19.35
N ALA A 243 23.48 10.49 19.19
CA ALA A 243 23.52 9.78 17.94
C ALA A 243 22.08 9.76 17.45
N VAL A 244 21.79 10.76 16.62
CA VAL A 244 20.60 10.92 15.77
C VAL A 244 19.79 9.62 15.74
N SER A 245 18.69 9.55 16.47
CA SER A 245 17.74 8.45 16.32
C SER A 245 17.01 8.69 15.00
N GLU A 246 17.62 8.23 13.90
CA GLU A 246 17.28 8.62 12.52
C GLU A 246 15.84 8.25 12.10
N ASN A 247 15.15 7.38 12.81
CA ASN A 247 13.93 6.77 12.27
C ASN A 247 12.63 7.57 12.47
N TYR A 248 12.60 8.56 13.37
CA TYR A 248 11.38 9.33 13.62
C TYR A 248 11.54 10.85 13.63
N ASN A 249 12.77 11.38 13.50
CA ASN A 249 13.01 12.81 13.69
C ASN A 249 12.24 13.64 12.65
N GLY A 250 11.25 14.42 13.10
CA GLY A 250 10.37 15.20 12.24
C GLY A 250 9.31 14.41 11.46
N THR A 251 9.11 13.12 11.77
CA THR A 251 8.02 12.32 11.21
C THR A 251 6.75 12.48 12.02
N ILE A 252 5.60 12.41 11.34
CA ILE A 252 4.28 12.42 11.95
C ILE A 252 3.47 11.25 11.42
N LEU A 253 2.48 10.79 12.19
CA LEU A 253 1.55 9.78 11.72
C LEU A 253 0.79 10.33 10.51
N THR A 254 0.90 9.64 9.38
CA THR A 254 0.27 10.04 8.12
C THR A 254 -0.76 9.06 7.61
N GLY A 255 -0.89 7.89 8.25
CA GLY A 255 -2.09 7.08 8.11
C GLY A 255 -1.98 5.67 8.65
N PHE A 256 -3.14 5.02 8.64
CA PHE A 256 -3.28 3.57 8.66
C PHE A 256 -3.63 3.08 7.26
N ILE A 257 -3.06 1.94 6.86
CA ILE A 257 -3.38 1.28 5.60
C ILE A 257 -4.25 0.08 5.92
N ASP A 258 -5.47 0.07 5.39
CA ASP A 258 -6.41 -1.04 5.55
C ASP A 258 -5.94 -2.24 4.71
N MET A 259 -5.25 -3.17 5.38
CA MET A 259 -4.65 -4.31 4.69
C MET A 259 -5.68 -5.37 4.30
N GLU A 260 -6.82 -5.42 4.98
CA GLU A 260 -7.92 -6.29 4.58
C GLU A 260 -8.53 -5.81 3.27
N GLU A 261 -8.83 -4.50 3.16
CA GLU A 261 -9.33 -3.90 1.92
C GLU A 261 -8.29 -3.99 0.80
N TYR A 262 -7.00 -3.83 1.11
CA TYR A 262 -5.92 -4.11 0.15
C TYR A 262 -6.04 -5.52 -0.47
N TYR A 263 -6.08 -6.55 0.37
CA TYR A 263 -6.14 -7.93 -0.12
C TYR A 263 -7.47 -8.26 -0.80
N LYS A 264 -8.57 -7.65 -0.36
CA LYS A 264 -9.87 -7.77 -1.02
C LYS A 264 -9.81 -7.22 -2.44
N LYS A 265 -9.34 -5.98 -2.62
CA LYS A 265 -9.13 -5.35 -3.93
C LYS A 265 -8.12 -6.12 -4.80
N GLU A 266 -7.08 -6.70 -4.17
CA GLU A 266 -6.10 -7.52 -4.89
C GLU A 266 -6.78 -8.75 -5.50
N ASN A 267 -7.59 -9.46 -4.71
CA ASN A 267 -8.29 -10.66 -5.13
C ASN A 267 -9.35 -10.39 -6.19
N LEU A 268 -10.01 -9.23 -6.11
CA LEU A 268 -10.96 -8.76 -7.11
C LEU A 268 -10.29 -8.21 -8.37
N GLY A 269 -8.96 -8.05 -8.38
CA GLY A 269 -8.22 -7.46 -9.51
C GLY A 269 -8.47 -5.96 -9.69
N THR A 270 -9.01 -5.27 -8.68
CA THR A 270 -9.38 -3.85 -8.74
C THR A 270 -8.30 -2.91 -8.20
N LEU A 271 -7.16 -3.46 -7.73
CA LEU A 271 -6.00 -2.66 -7.33
C LEU A 271 -5.34 -1.97 -8.53
N LYS A 272 -5.13 -0.67 -8.39
CA LYS A 272 -4.23 0.10 -9.26
C LYS A 272 -2.79 -0.23 -8.89
N LYS A 273 -2.05 -0.80 -9.84
CA LYS A 273 -0.63 -1.16 -9.69
C LYS A 273 0.25 -0.06 -10.26
N ALA A 274 1.44 0.08 -9.70
CA ALA A 274 2.48 0.91 -10.31
C ALA A 274 2.94 0.29 -11.65
N ASP A 275 3.36 1.13 -12.60
CA ASP A 275 4.04 0.67 -13.81
C ASP A 275 5.43 0.11 -13.47
N LYS A 276 6.13 -0.47 -14.46
CA LYS A 276 7.49 -1.01 -14.29
C LYS A 276 8.54 0.00 -13.79
N ARG A 277 8.21 1.30 -13.77
CA ARG A 277 9.05 2.39 -13.24
C ARG A 277 8.59 2.85 -11.86
N GLY A 278 7.69 2.12 -11.22
CA GLY A 278 7.11 2.48 -9.93
C GLY A 278 6.08 3.62 -10.01
N LYS A 279 5.72 4.09 -11.21
CA LYS A 279 4.75 5.19 -11.36
C LYS A 279 3.34 4.63 -11.48
N PHE A 280 2.47 5.02 -10.57
CA PHE A 280 1.06 4.74 -10.77
C PHE A 280 0.52 5.67 -11.86
N ARG A 281 -0.02 5.12 -12.96
CA ARG A 281 -0.81 5.88 -13.95
C ARG A 281 -2.16 6.26 -13.36
#